data_AF-A0A1B1NNY7-F1
#
_entry.id   AF-A0A1B1NNY7-F1
#
_cell.length_a   1.000
_cell.length_b   1.000
_cell.length_c   1.000
_cell.angle_alpha   90.00
_cell.angle_beta   90.00
_cell.angle_gamma   90.00
#
_symmetry.space_group_name_H-M   'P 1'
#
loop_
_entity.id
_entity.type
_entity.pdbx_description
1 polymer ?
#
loop_
_entity_poly.entity_id
_entity_poly.type
_entity_poly.pdbx_seq_one_letter_code
_entity_poly.pdbx_strand_id
1 'polypeptide(L)'
;MCVITIHYTDGAFGYFPSYTLGAMYAAQYMAVMKKTVDVDGAILSGDLSPIFTWLSDNIWSKGSLLTTDELVKQATGETLNAAHFKAHLISRYL
;
A
#
# COMPACT_ATOMS: atom_id res chain seq x y z
N MET A 1 -10.98 -5.32 29.09
CA MET A 1 -10.33 -6.14 28.04
C MET A 1 -11.37 -6.60 27.04
N CYS A 2 -11.06 -6.48 25.75
CA CYS A 2 -11.64 -7.17 24.60
C CYS A 2 -13.17 -7.18 24.40
N VAL A 3 -13.66 -6.25 23.57
CA VAL A 3 -14.74 -6.53 22.62
C VAL A 3 -14.10 -6.56 21.23
N ILE A 4 -13.36 -7.65 20.95
CA ILE A 4 -12.79 -7.89 19.62
C ILE A 4 -13.90 -8.52 18.78
N THR A 5 -14.60 -7.65 18.07
CA THR A 5 -15.16 -7.86 16.73
C THR A 5 -15.37 -9.34 16.30
N ILE A 6 -16.62 -9.77 16.40
CA ILE A 6 -17.37 -10.62 15.45
C ILE A 6 -16.57 -11.06 14.20
N HIS A 7 -15.76 -12.11 14.34
CA HIS A 7 -15.10 -12.80 13.21
C HIS A 7 -15.15 -14.34 13.34
N TYR A 8 -15.82 -14.88 14.36
CA TYR A 8 -15.64 -16.29 14.72
C TYR A 8 -16.55 -17.29 13.97
N THR A 9 -17.32 -16.89 12.96
CA THR A 9 -18.30 -17.80 12.35
C THR A 9 -18.39 -17.71 10.83
N ASP A 10 -17.28 -17.54 10.09
CA ASP A 10 -17.37 -17.68 8.63
C ASP A 10 -16.09 -18.15 7.91
N GLY A 11 -15.29 -19.03 8.52
CA GLY A 11 -14.26 -19.78 7.77
C GLY A 11 -13.20 -18.95 7.02
N ALA A 12 -13.04 -17.66 7.33
CA ALA A 12 -12.13 -16.77 6.63
C ALA A 12 -10.70 -16.85 7.20
N PHE A 13 -10.07 -18.02 7.09
CA PHE A 13 -8.65 -18.27 7.45
C PHE A 13 -7.63 -17.55 6.53
N GLY A 14 -8.01 -16.41 5.94
CA GLY A 14 -7.22 -15.64 4.97
C GLY A 14 -7.48 -14.12 4.97
N TYR A 15 -8.40 -13.62 5.81
CA TYR A 15 -8.71 -12.18 5.87
C TYR A 15 -7.76 -11.39 6.78
N PHE A 16 -7.06 -12.06 7.71
CA PHE A 16 -6.04 -11.44 8.56
C PHE A 16 -4.73 -11.09 7.81
N PRO A 17 -4.20 -11.93 6.89
CA PRO A 17 -3.02 -11.55 6.11
C PRO A 17 -3.31 -10.48 5.07
N SER A 18 -4.54 -10.34 4.54
CA SER A 18 -4.85 -9.34 3.51
C SER A 18 -4.71 -7.90 4.01
N TYR A 19 -5.05 -7.60 5.27
CA TYR A 19 -4.80 -6.28 5.86
C TYR A 19 -3.32 -5.97 6.02
N THR A 20 -2.54 -6.96 6.48
CA THR A 20 -1.10 -6.81 6.64
C THR A 20 -0.42 -6.63 5.28
N LEU A 21 -0.81 -7.45 4.30
CA LEU A 21 -0.34 -7.34 2.93
C LEU A 21 -0.72 -5.99 2.30
N GLY A 22 -1.96 -5.52 2.51
CA GLY A 22 -2.41 -4.21 2.04
C GLY A 22 -1.57 -3.06 2.61
N ALA A 23 -1.25 -3.10 3.91
CA ALA A 23 -0.40 -2.11 4.54
C ALA A 23 1.06 -2.17 4.04
N MET A 24 1.59 -3.38 3.78
CA MET A 24 2.90 -3.56 3.17
C MET A 24 2.97 -3.01 1.75
N TYR A 25 1.96 -3.28 0.91
CA TYR A 25 1.85 -2.72 -0.42
C TYR A 25 1.76 -1.19 -0.39
N ALA A 26 0.91 -0.64 0.47
CA ALA A 26 0.78 0.80 0.64
C ALA A 26 2.11 1.46 1.05
N ALA A 27 2.86 0.85 1.96
CA ALA A 27 4.17 1.35 2.38
C ALA A 27 5.20 1.32 1.23
N GLN A 28 5.23 0.25 0.45
CA GLN A 28 6.14 0.11 -0.69
C GLN A 28 5.75 1.08 -1.82
N TYR A 29 4.46 1.25 -2.12
CA TYR A 29 3.99 2.24 -3.09
C TYR A 29 4.33 3.66 -2.64
N MET A 30 4.12 3.99 -1.37
CA MET A 30 4.49 5.29 -0.82
C MET A 30 5.99 5.56 -0.96
N ALA A 31 6.85 4.57 -0.68
CA ALA A 31 8.30 4.70 -0.79
C ALA A 31 8.77 4.96 -2.23
N VAL A 32 8.12 4.36 -3.23
CA VAL A 32 8.45 4.60 -4.64
C VAL A 32 7.82 5.88 -5.16
N MET A 33 6.55 6.12 -4.85
CA MET A 33 5.83 7.33 -5.26
C MET A 33 6.53 8.59 -4.78
N LYS A 34 7.06 8.62 -3.55
CA LYS A 34 7.87 9.74 -3.02
C LYS A 34 9.13 10.07 -3.84
N LYS A 35 9.60 9.17 -4.71
CA LYS A 35 10.74 9.44 -5.61
C LYS A 35 10.34 10.21 -6.87
N THR A 36 9.08 10.13 -7.27
CA THR A 36 8.58 10.69 -8.53
C THR A 36 7.51 11.77 -8.34
N VAL A 37 6.86 11.80 -7.18
CA VAL A 37 5.78 12.72 -6.81
C VAL A 37 6.13 13.40 -5.49
N ASP A 38 5.95 14.71 -5.42
CA ASP A 38 6.02 15.46 -4.15
C ASP A 38 4.76 15.21 -3.32
N VAL A 39 4.77 14.08 -2.60
CA VAL A 39 3.64 13.65 -1.77
C VAL A 39 3.40 14.63 -0.63
N ASP A 40 4.46 15.12 0.01
CA ASP A 40 4.34 15.98 1.18
C ASP A 40 3.81 17.36 0.75
N GLY A 41 4.24 17.89 -0.40
CA GLY A 41 3.68 19.10 -1.01
C GLY A 41 2.20 18.96 -1.42
N ALA A 42 1.81 17.82 -2.02
CA ALA A 42 0.42 17.53 -2.37
C ALA A 42 -0.51 17.44 -1.15
N ILE A 43 -0.02 16.86 -0.04
CA ILE A 43 -0.77 16.81 1.22
C ILE A 43 -0.90 18.21 1.83
N LEU A 44 0.17 19.01 1.84
CA LEU A 44 0.17 20.35 2.41
C LEU A 44 -0.69 21.34 1.63
N SER A 45 -0.74 21.22 0.30
CA SER A 45 -1.59 22.05 -0.56
C SER A 45 -3.08 21.64 -0.53
N GLY A 46 -3.36 20.44 -0.05
CA GLY A 46 -4.69 19.81 -0.13
C GLY A 46 -5.05 19.27 -1.51
N ASP A 47 -4.17 19.42 -2.50
CA ASP A 47 -4.36 18.88 -3.85
C ASP A 47 -3.71 17.49 -3.96
N LEU A 48 -4.53 16.47 -3.81
CA LEU A 48 -4.11 15.06 -3.91
C LEU A 48 -4.12 14.53 -5.35
N SER A 49 -4.42 15.37 -6.35
CA SER A 49 -4.45 14.97 -7.76
C SER A 49 -3.15 14.28 -8.21
N PRO A 50 -1.94 14.75 -7.85
CA PRO A 50 -0.69 14.10 -8.24
C PRO A 50 -0.56 12.66 -7.71
N ILE A 51 -1.09 12.41 -6.51
CA ILE A 51 -1.09 11.08 -5.88
C ILE A 51 -2.07 10.16 -6.60
N PHE A 52 -3.28 10.64 -6.89
CA PHE A 52 -4.28 9.85 -7.60
C PHE A 52 -3.89 9.55 -9.04
N THR A 53 -3.27 10.49 -9.75
CA THR A 53 -2.72 10.25 -11.09
C THR A 53 -1.67 9.15 -11.06
N TRP A 54 -0.73 9.20 -10.12
CA TRP A 54 0.28 8.16 -9.99
C TRP A 54 -0.32 6.78 -9.72
N LEU A 55 -1.30 6.69 -8.81
CA LEU A 55 -2.00 5.44 -8.51
C LEU A 55 -2.79 4.92 -9.71
N SER A 56 -3.44 5.80 -10.47
CA SER A 56 -4.16 5.45 -11.69
C SER A 56 -3.23 4.80 -12.72
N ASP A 57 -2.10 5.45 -13.01
CA ASP A 57 -1.20 5.05 -14.09
C ASP A 57 -0.38 3.81 -13.73
N ASN A 58 -0.05 3.63 -12.46
CA ASN A 58 0.83 2.55 -12.02
C ASN A 58 0.08 1.34 -11.45
N ILE A 59 -1.10 1.56 -10.85
CA ILE A 59 -1.82 0.53 -10.09
C ILE A 59 -3.20 0.25 -10.69
N TRP A 60 -4.12 1.22 -10.68
CA TRP A 60 -5.53 0.96 -10.99
C TRP A 60 -5.77 0.57 -12.44
N SER A 61 -5.09 1.20 -13.39
CA SER A 61 -5.18 0.86 -14.82
C SER A 61 -4.71 -0.57 -15.13
N LYS A 62 -3.89 -1.16 -14.27
CA LYS A 62 -3.26 -2.48 -14.48
C LYS A 62 -3.79 -3.57 -13.54
N GLY A 63 -4.56 -3.21 -12.51
CA GLY A 63 -5.03 -4.12 -11.47
C GLY A 63 -6.00 -5.21 -11.94
N SER A 64 -6.70 -5.00 -13.06
CA SER A 64 -7.56 -6.02 -13.69
C SER A 64 -6.87 -6.85 -14.77
N LEU A 65 -5.60 -6.56 -15.07
CA LEU A 65 -4.83 -7.18 -16.16
C LEU A 65 -3.68 -8.04 -15.67
N LEU A 66 -3.13 -7.74 -14.48
CA LEU A 66 -1.92 -8.38 -13.95
C LEU A 66 -2.19 -9.04 -12.60
N THR A 67 -1.39 -10.06 -12.27
CA THR A 67 -1.35 -10.60 -10.91
C THR A 67 -0.75 -9.57 -9.95
N THR A 68 -1.08 -9.63 -8.66
CA THR A 68 -0.61 -8.65 -7.66
C THR A 68 0.92 -8.55 -7.62
N ASP A 69 1.64 -9.67 -7.73
CA ASP A 69 3.11 -9.67 -7.75
C ASP A 69 3.69 -8.97 -8.98
N GLU A 70 3.09 -9.18 -10.16
CA GLU A 70 3.51 -8.51 -11.40
C GLU A 70 3.21 -7.02 -11.35
N LEU A 71 2.05 -6.64 -10.81
CA LEU A 71 1.66 -5.25 -10.61
C LEU A 71 2.66 -4.52 -9.72
N VAL A 72 3.02 -5.13 -8.59
CA VAL A 72 3.94 -4.56 -7.61
C VAL A 72 5.34 -4.45 -8.17
N LYS A 73 5.80 -5.49 -8.87
CA LYS A 73 7.10 -5.47 -9.55
C LYS A 73 7.17 -4.42 -10.65
N GLN A 74 6.10 -4.21 -11.43
CA GLN A 74 6.05 -3.16 -12.44
C GLN A 74 6.00 -1.75 -11.83
N ALA A 75 5.20 -1.55 -10.78
CA ALA A 75 5.02 -0.24 -10.16
C ALA A 75 6.21 0.17 -9.27
N THR A 76 6.90 -0.80 -8.67
CA THR A 76 7.94 -0.52 -7.66
C THR A 76 9.33 -1.02 -8.03
N GLY A 77 9.46 -1.83 -9.08
CA GLY A 77 10.72 -2.41 -9.54
C GLY A 77 11.12 -3.71 -8.82
N GLU A 78 10.46 -4.07 -7.72
CA GLU A 78 10.74 -5.27 -6.94
C GLU A 78 9.45 -5.97 -6.48
N THR A 79 9.53 -7.24 -6.11
CA THR A 79 8.41 -7.97 -5.49
C THR A 79 8.10 -7.40 -4.10
N LEU A 80 6.98 -7.83 -3.49
CA LEU A 80 6.62 -7.35 -2.15
C LEU A 80 7.78 -7.54 -1.15
N ASN A 81 8.19 -6.44 -0.51
CA ASN A 81 9.34 -6.42 0.39
C ASN A 81 8.95 -5.84 1.76
N ALA A 82 9.02 -6.68 2.80
CA ALA A 82 8.66 -6.30 4.17
C ALA A 82 9.56 -5.20 4.77
N ALA A 83 10.73 -4.92 4.18
CA ALA A 83 11.61 -3.86 4.63
C ALA A 83 10.95 -2.46 4.53
N HIS A 84 10.15 -2.22 3.49
CA HIS A 84 9.43 -0.94 3.32
C HIS A 84 8.39 -0.72 4.41
N PHE A 85 7.66 -1.77 4.77
CA PHE A 85 6.70 -1.71 5.87
C PHE A 85 7.39 -1.45 7.22
N LYS A 86 8.51 -2.13 7.48
CA LYS A 86 9.30 -1.89 8.70
C LYS A 86 9.83 -0.45 8.75
N ALA A 87 10.33 0.08 7.64
CA ALA A 87 10.81 1.46 7.56
C ALA A 87 9.67 2.47 7.77
N HIS A 88 8.47 2.20 7.21
CA HIS A 88 7.29 3.02 7.43
C HIS A 88 6.86 3.04 8.91
N LEU A 89 6.87 1.88 9.56
CA LEU A 89 6.57 1.79 11.00
C LEU A 89 7.60 2.55 11.84
N ILE A 90 8.89 2.39 11.55
CA ILE A 90 9.95 3.15 12.25
C ILE A 90 9.72 4.65 12.05
N SER A 91 9.54 5.12 10.83
CA SER A 91 9.34 6.55 10.54
C SER A 91 8.08 7.15 11.18
N ARG A 92 7.09 6.34 11.57
CA ARG A 92 5.82 6.80 12.13
C ARG A 92 5.76 6.71 13.65
N TYR A 93 6.55 5.81 14.25
CA TYR A 93 6.48 5.49 15.68
C TYR A 93 7.79 5.75 16.44
N LEU A 94 8.90 6.05 15.76
CA LEU A 94 10.17 6.52 16.31
C LEU A 94 10.49 7.92 15.78
#